data_AF-B6YSD1-F1
#
_entry.id   AF-B6YSD1-F1
#
_cell.length_a   1.000
_cell.length_b   1.000
_cell.length_c   1.000
_cell.angle_alpha   90.00
_cell.angle_beta   90.00
_cell.angle_gamma   90.00
#
_symmetry.space_group_name_H-M   'P 1'
#
loop_
_entity.id
_entity.type
_entity.pdbx_description
1 polymer ?
#
loop_
_entity_poly.entity_id
_entity_poly.type
_entity_poly.pdbx_seq_one_letter_code
_entity_poly.pdbx_strand_id
1 'polypeptide(L)'
;MQNQQSNTRISTGDIVSSVSKSTGETKKVVKKIFLQCIEEIKQKLLEGKLVGLRNFLSLTIAERTSNPSGNSPASFMGTHYYAKAHFYTKYKSAIRGNEKALHKAIVTKRNAVKADPMNKLRSEQFRLMNEKIYRKK
;
A
#
# COMPACT_ATOMS: atom_id res chain seq x y z
N MET A 1 -15.95 -9.75 -19.84
CA MET A 1 -15.63 -8.52 -19.09
C MET A 1 -14.46 -8.82 -18.16
N GLN A 2 -13.27 -8.32 -18.49
CA GLN A 2 -12.05 -8.60 -17.73
C GLN A 2 -12.06 -7.82 -16.40
N ASN A 3 -11.89 -8.54 -15.29
CA ASN A 3 -11.67 -7.97 -13.96
C ASN A 3 -10.34 -7.20 -13.97
N GLN A 4 -10.41 -5.86 -13.99
CA GLN A 4 -9.26 -5.05 -13.59
C GLN A 4 -9.08 -5.22 -12.08
N GLN A 5 -8.09 -6.03 -11.71
CA GLN A 5 -7.48 -5.95 -10.38
C GLN A 5 -7.04 -4.50 -10.16
N SER A 6 -7.72 -3.80 -9.26
CA SER A 6 -7.35 -2.46 -8.83
C SER A 6 -6.00 -2.53 -8.12
N ASN A 7 -4.92 -2.43 -8.88
CA ASN A 7 -3.57 -2.31 -8.35
C ASN A 7 -3.52 -0.96 -7.60
N THR A 8 -3.77 -0.99 -6.29
CA THR A 8 -4.06 0.21 -5.48
C THR A 8 -2.77 0.92 -5.06
N ARG A 9 -1.84 1.07 -6.00
CA ARG A 9 -0.60 1.81 -5.78
C ARG A 9 -0.90 3.28 -6.02
N ILE A 10 -1.02 4.05 -4.94
CA ILE A 10 -1.17 5.50 -5.02
C ILE A 10 0.16 6.07 -5.52
N SER A 11 0.15 6.70 -6.69
CA SER A 11 1.29 7.42 -7.24
C SER A 11 1.35 8.86 -6.73
N THR A 12 2.50 9.52 -6.89
CA THR A 12 2.63 10.95 -6.64
C THR A 12 1.64 11.77 -7.49
N GLY A 13 1.34 11.31 -8.72
CA GLY A 13 0.36 11.95 -9.60
C GLY A 13 -1.07 11.89 -9.04
N ASP A 14 -1.42 10.81 -8.37
CA ASP A 14 -2.73 10.64 -7.71
C ASP A 14 -2.87 11.58 -6.51
N ILE A 15 -1.81 11.71 -5.70
CA ILE A 15 -1.75 12.64 -4.57
C ILE A 15 -1.92 14.08 -5.07
N VAL A 16 -1.12 14.49 -6.07
CA VAL A 16 -1.19 15.85 -6.63
C VAL A 16 -2.57 16.13 -7.22
N SER A 17 -3.16 15.18 -7.93
CA SER A 17 -4.50 15.34 -8.51
C SER A 17 -5.59 15.42 -7.44
N SER A 18 -5.50 14.63 -6.38
CA SER A 18 -6.45 14.66 -5.26
C SER A 18 -6.36 15.98 -4.50
N VAL A 19 -5.17 16.45 -4.16
CA VAL A 19 -4.96 17.71 -3.44
C VAL A 19 -5.43 18.89 -4.28
N SER A 20 -5.05 18.95 -5.55
CA SER A 20 -5.50 19.99 -6.50
C SER A 20 -7.03 20.11 -6.58
N LYS A 21 -7.74 18.97 -6.63
CA LYS A 21 -9.21 18.97 -6.59
C LYS A 21 -9.77 19.48 -5.27
N SER A 22 -9.14 19.14 -4.15
CA SER A 22 -9.63 19.52 -2.81
C SER A 22 -9.36 20.98 -2.46
N THR A 23 -8.29 21.58 -2.98
CA THR A 23 -7.89 22.95 -2.65
C THR A 23 -8.25 23.97 -3.73
N GLY A 24 -8.63 23.52 -4.93
CA GLY A 24 -8.85 24.40 -6.09
C GLY A 24 -7.55 24.88 -6.76
N GLU A 25 -6.39 24.49 -6.23
CA GLU A 25 -5.08 24.89 -6.76
C GLU A 25 -4.72 24.13 -8.04
N THR A 26 -3.89 24.75 -8.88
CA THR A 26 -3.41 24.08 -10.09
C THR A 26 -2.48 22.91 -9.73
N LYS A 27 -2.54 21.82 -10.51
CA LYS A 27 -1.64 20.66 -10.33
C LYS A 27 -0.16 21.04 -10.34
N LYS A 28 0.22 22.07 -11.11
CA LYS A 28 1.59 22.58 -11.19
C LYS A 28 2.05 23.16 -9.86
N VAL A 29 1.21 23.99 -9.22
CA VAL A 29 1.48 24.57 -7.90
C VAL A 29 1.55 23.48 -6.83
N VAL A 30 0.57 22.59 -6.79
CA VAL A 30 0.54 21.47 -5.83
C VAL A 30 1.78 20.58 -5.96
N LYS A 31 2.18 20.23 -7.19
CA LYS A 31 3.41 19.44 -7.42
C LYS A 31 4.65 20.15 -6.93
N LYS A 32 4.77 21.47 -7.16
CA LYS A 32 5.90 22.27 -6.68
C LYS A 32 6.00 22.25 -5.16
N ILE A 33 4.88 22.51 -4.47
CA ILE A 33 4.81 22.48 -3.00
C ILE A 33 5.17 21.08 -2.48
N PHE A 34 4.59 20.03 -3.08
CA PHE A 34 4.89 18.64 -2.69
C PHE A 34 6.39 18.33 -2.77
N LEU A 35 7.05 18.67 -3.87
CA LEU A 35 8.48 18.45 -4.03
C LEU A 35 9.30 19.27 -3.03
N GLN A 36 8.91 20.53 -2.78
CA GLN A 36 9.58 21.37 -1.79
C GLN A 36 9.49 20.78 -0.38
N CYS A 37 8.33 20.25 0.01
CA CYS A 37 8.19 19.55 1.29
C CYS A 37 9.11 18.33 1.38
N ILE A 38 9.23 17.53 0.31
CA ILE A 38 10.13 16.36 0.31
C ILE A 38 11.59 16.77 0.46
N GLU A 39 12.02 17.83 -0.24
CA GLU A 39 13.40 18.32 -0.12
C GLU A 39 13.70 18.87 1.27
N GLU A 40 12.76 19.60 1.88
CA GLU A 40 12.92 20.08 3.26
C GLU A 40 13.05 18.91 4.25
N ILE A 41 12.21 17.87 4.11
CA ILE A 41 12.30 16.66 4.93
C ILE A 41 13.69 16.01 4.78
N LYS A 42 14.19 15.88 3.54
CA LYS A 42 15.53 15.33 3.30
C LYS A 42 16.62 16.15 3.98
N GLN A 43 16.60 17.47 3.83
CA GLN A 43 17.58 18.36 4.45
C GLN A 43 17.59 18.22 5.98
N LYS A 44 16.41 18.23 6.62
CA LYS A 44 16.31 18.04 8.07
C LYS A 44 16.85 16.68 8.52
N LEU A 45 16.57 15.62 7.76
CA LEU A 45 17.11 14.29 8.06
C LEU A 45 18.63 14.25 7.92
N LEU A 46 19.20 14.87 6.88
CA LEU A 46 20.65 14.98 6.67
C LEU A 46 21.35 15.82 7.75
N GLU A 47 20.66 16.81 8.33
CA GLU A 47 21.10 17.56 9.51
C GLU A 47 21.03 16.74 10.81
N GLY A 48 20.63 15.46 10.76
CA GLY A 48 20.46 14.60 11.94
C GLY A 48 19.19 14.89 12.75
N LYS A 49 18.27 15.72 12.23
CA LYS A 49 17.04 16.10 12.93
C LYS A 49 15.95 15.05 12.72
N LEU A 50 15.16 14.81 13.76
CA LEU A 50 13.92 14.05 13.67
C LEU A 50 12.85 14.89 12.98
N VAL A 51 12.18 14.32 11.99
CA VAL A 51 11.05 14.97 11.29
C VAL A 51 9.75 14.30 11.72
N GLY A 52 8.91 15.03 12.46
CA GLY A 52 7.62 14.54 12.93
C GLY A 52 6.45 15.06 12.09
N LEU A 53 5.71 14.16 11.44
CA LEU A 53 4.40 14.45 10.86
C LEU A 53 3.32 14.07 11.87
N ARG A 54 2.71 15.09 12.50
CA ARG A 54 1.77 14.93 13.62
C ARG A 54 0.68 13.90 13.31
N ASN A 55 0.46 12.98 14.25
CA ASN A 55 -0.54 11.90 14.15
C ASN A 55 -0.34 10.90 12.99
N PHE A 56 0.74 11.00 12.21
CA PHE A 56 1.00 10.14 11.07
C PHE A 56 2.27 9.30 11.28
N LEU A 57 3.46 9.91 11.16
CA LEU A 57 4.73 9.22 11.31
C LEU A 57 5.84 10.18 11.79
N SER A 58 6.92 9.63 12.32
CA SER A 58 8.20 10.32 12.44
C SER A 58 9.25 9.65 11.55
N LEU A 59 10.20 10.45 11.06
CA LEU A 59 11.33 10.03 10.26
C LEU A 59 12.63 10.37 11.00
N THR A 60 13.56 9.42 10.97
CA THR A 60 14.91 9.55 11.52
C THR A 60 15.91 8.92 10.57
N ILE A 61 17.17 9.38 10.56
CA ILE A 61 18.25 8.61 9.93
C ILE A 61 18.61 7.44 10.84
N ALA A 62 18.80 6.27 10.23
CA ALA A 62 19.31 5.08 10.88
C ALA A 62 20.48 4.53 10.07
N GLU A 63 21.36 3.82 10.76
CA GLU A 63 22.50 3.15 10.17
C GLU A 63 22.23 1.65 10.09
N ARG A 64 22.69 1.04 9.00
CA ARG A 64 22.74 -0.41 8.86
C ARG A 64 24.14 -0.78 8.42
N THR A 65 24.87 -1.45 9.30
CA THR A 65 26.11 -2.12 8.93
C THR A 65 25.76 -3.45 8.30
N SER A 66 26.12 -3.59 7.03
CA SER A 66 25.94 -4.81 6.27
C SER A 66 27.23 -5.59 6.32
N ASN A 67 27.21 -6.72 7.03
CA ASN A 67 28.29 -7.70 6.96
C ASN A 67 28.00 -8.68 5.82
N PRO A 68 29.03 -9.11 5.08
CA PRO A 68 28.84 -10.06 4.00
C PRO A 68 28.37 -11.41 4.56
N SER A 69 27.28 -11.92 4.02
CA SER A 69 26.89 -13.32 4.16
C SER A 69 26.65 -13.89 2.76
N GLY A 70 27.34 -14.98 2.41
CA GLY A 70 27.25 -15.63 1.10
C GLY A 70 27.83 -14.81 -0.06
N ASN A 71 27.32 -15.01 -1.27
CA ASN A 71 27.76 -14.37 -2.53
C ASN A 71 27.32 -12.90 -2.69
N SER A 72 27.16 -12.16 -1.58
CA SER A 72 26.80 -10.74 -1.67
C SER A 72 27.97 -9.93 -2.27
N PRO A 73 27.74 -9.04 -3.24
CA PRO A 73 28.81 -8.22 -3.82
C PRO A 73 29.50 -7.40 -2.73
N ALA A 74 30.84 -7.32 -2.78
CA ALA A 74 31.64 -6.57 -1.80
C ALA A 74 31.25 -5.08 -1.69
N SER A 75 30.62 -4.52 -2.73
CA SER A 75 30.08 -3.15 -2.74
C SER A 75 28.92 -2.91 -1.76
N PHE A 76 28.29 -3.96 -1.25
CA PHE A 76 27.26 -3.85 -0.20
C PHE A 76 27.83 -3.87 1.22
N MET A 77 29.12 -4.15 1.38
CA MET A 77 29.79 -4.13 2.68
C MET A 77 29.95 -2.70 3.18
N GLY A 78 29.76 -2.50 4.49
CA GLY A 78 29.95 -1.20 5.15
C GLY A 78 28.69 -0.66 5.82
N THR A 79 28.81 0.54 6.38
CA THR A 79 27.72 1.24 7.06
C THR A 79 26.95 2.11 6.07
N HIS A 80 25.66 1.82 5.93
CA HIS A 80 24.76 2.54 5.05
C HIS A 80 23.73 3.32 5.86
N TYR A 81 23.55 4.59 5.53
CA TYR A 81 22.54 5.45 6.13
C TYR A 81 21.24 5.37 5.34
N TYR A 82 20.11 5.25 6.05
CA TYR A 82 18.79 5.24 5.44
C TYR A 82 17.77 5.97 6.31
N ALA A 83 16.72 6.49 5.70
CA ALA A 83 15.59 7.05 6.43
C ALA A 83 14.72 5.93 7.00
N LYS A 84 14.52 5.93 8.31
CA LYS A 84 13.63 5.02 9.04
C LYS A 84 12.35 5.74 9.42
N ALA A 85 11.22 5.10 9.12
CA ALA A 85 9.89 5.63 9.45
C ALA A 85 9.27 4.91 10.64
N HIS A 86 8.72 5.69 11.58
CA HIS A 86 8.01 5.23 12.76
C HIS A 86 6.57 5.75 12.74
N PHE A 87 5.60 4.86 12.51
CA PHE A 87 4.19 5.24 12.51
C PHE A 87 3.63 5.40 13.92
N TYR A 88 2.89 6.48 14.16
CA TYR A 88 2.19 6.68 15.43
C TYR A 88 1.07 5.65 15.63
N THR A 89 0.79 5.30 16.89
CA THR A 89 -0.21 4.29 17.28
C THR A 89 -1.60 4.58 16.73
N LYS A 90 -2.00 5.85 16.69
CA LYS A 90 -3.27 6.29 16.11
C LYS A 90 -3.37 5.94 14.62
N TYR A 91 -2.31 6.16 13.86
CA TYR A 91 -2.26 5.82 12.45
C TYR A 91 -2.24 4.30 12.22
N LYS A 92 -1.47 3.55 13.01
CA LYS A 92 -1.49 2.07 12.99
C LYS A 92 -2.89 1.51 13.26
N SER A 93 -3.63 2.12 14.17
CA SER A 93 -5.01 1.72 14.50
C SER A 93 -5.96 1.97 13.33
N ALA A 94 -5.82 3.10 12.64
CA ALA A 94 -6.59 3.41 11.43
C ALA A 94 -6.30 2.42 10.29
N ILE A 95 -5.04 2.04 10.07
CA ILE A 95 -4.66 1.01 9.09
C ILE A 95 -5.39 -0.31 9.39
N ARG A 96 -5.32 -0.79 10.63
CA ARG A 96 -5.99 -2.03 11.06
C ARG A 96 -7.51 -1.96 10.92
N GLY A 97 -8.10 -0.79 11.21
CA GLY A 97 -9.53 -0.55 11.01
C GLY A 97 -9.95 -0.66 9.54
N ASN A 98 -9.19 -0.04 8.65
CA ASN A 98 -9.44 -0.06 7.21
C ASN A 98 -9.25 -1.46 6.61
N GLU A 99 -8.25 -2.21 7.07
CA GLU A 99 -8.05 -3.61 6.66
C GLU A 99 -9.26 -4.48 7.03
N LYS A 100 -9.76 -4.36 8.26
CA LYS A 100 -10.99 -5.07 8.69
C LYS A 100 -12.20 -4.67 7.85
N ALA A 101 -12.36 -3.38 7.53
CA ALA A 101 -13.45 -2.90 6.71
C ALA A 101 -13.38 -3.45 5.28
N LEU A 102 -12.19 -3.46 4.67
CA LEU A 102 -11.95 -4.04 3.34
C LEU A 102 -12.24 -5.54 3.34
N HIS A 103 -11.73 -6.27 4.32
CA HIS A 103 -11.99 -7.70 4.45
C HIS A 103 -13.50 -7.99 4.55
N LYS A 104 -14.22 -7.23 5.39
CA LYS A 104 -15.68 -7.33 5.52
C LYS A 104 -16.38 -7.08 4.19
N ALA A 105 -16.00 -6.03 3.46
CA ALA A 105 -16.59 -5.72 2.15
C ALA A 105 -16.36 -6.84 1.12
N ILE A 106 -15.16 -7.43 1.09
CA ILE A 106 -14.83 -8.57 0.23
C ILE A 106 -15.69 -9.78 0.58
N VAL A 107 -15.81 -10.12 1.86
CA VAL A 107 -16.64 -11.24 2.32
C VAL A 107 -18.11 -11.01 1.98
N THR A 108 -18.64 -9.82 2.25
CA THR A 108 -20.03 -9.47 1.90
C THR A 108 -20.29 -9.59 0.40
N LYS A 109 -19.40 -9.05 -0.44
CA LYS A 109 -19.50 -9.18 -1.90
C LYS A 109 -19.44 -10.64 -2.34
N ARG A 110 -18.52 -11.43 -1.77
CA ARG A 110 -18.40 -12.87 -2.08
C ARG A 110 -19.67 -13.63 -1.70
N ASN A 111 -20.27 -13.32 -0.56
CA ASN A 111 -21.51 -13.94 -0.11
C ASN A 111 -22.69 -13.54 -1.01
N ALA A 112 -22.79 -12.27 -1.40
CA ALA A 112 -23.81 -11.81 -2.35
C ALA A 112 -23.68 -12.52 -3.70
N VAL A 113 -22.46 -12.67 -4.23
CA VAL A 113 -22.20 -13.40 -5.49
C VAL A 113 -22.56 -14.88 -5.38
N LYS A 114 -22.32 -15.53 -4.23
CA LYS A 114 -22.72 -16.92 -3.98
C LYS A 114 -24.23 -17.09 -3.80
N ALA A 115 -24.88 -16.09 -3.21
CA ALA A 115 -26.33 -16.09 -2.96
C ALA A 115 -27.14 -15.71 -4.20
N ASP A 116 -26.50 -15.16 -5.24
CA ASP A 116 -27.13 -14.86 -6.52
C ASP A 116 -27.69 -16.16 -7.17
N PRO A 117 -29.01 -16.24 -7.42
CA PRO A 117 -29.65 -17.42 -7.99
C PRO A 117 -29.04 -17.88 -9.32
N MET A 118 -28.60 -16.94 -10.17
CA MET A 118 -28.01 -17.25 -11.47
C MET A 118 -26.60 -17.83 -11.33
N ASN A 119 -25.83 -17.34 -10.37
CA ASN A 119 -24.52 -17.92 -10.06
C ASN A 119 -24.65 -19.26 -9.35
N LYS A 120 -25.64 -19.44 -8.48
CA LYS A 120 -25.93 -20.72 -7.83
C LYS A 120 -26.29 -21.79 -8.86
N LEU A 121 -27.19 -21.47 -9.80
CA LEU A 121 -27.59 -22.35 -10.89
C LEU A 121 -26.40 -22.71 -11.80
N ARG A 122 -25.61 -21.72 -12.21
CA ARG A 122 -24.37 -21.98 -12.99
C ARG A 122 -23.38 -22.85 -12.22
N SER A 123 -23.18 -22.61 -10.94
CA SER A 123 -22.27 -23.39 -10.10
C SER A 123 -22.70 -24.84 -9.99
N GLU A 124 -24.00 -25.10 -9.84
CA GLU A 124 -24.56 -26.46 -9.82
C GLU A 124 -24.45 -27.15 -11.17
N GLN A 125 -24.71 -26.44 -12.28
CA GLN A 125 -24.50 -26.97 -13.64
C GLN A 125 -23.03 -27.32 -13.90
N PHE A 126 -22.09 -26.46 -13.51
CA PHE A 126 -20.65 -26.74 -13.60
C PHE A 126 -20.24 -27.93 -12.72
N ARG A 127 -20.83 -28.08 -11.53
CA ARG A 127 -20.57 -29.23 -10.64
C ARG A 127 -21.03 -30.54 -11.29
N LEU A 128 -22.23 -30.57 -11.85
CA LEU A 128 -22.79 -31.74 -12.52
C LEU A 128 -22.03 -32.12 -13.79
N MET A 129 -21.59 -31.13 -14.59
CA MET A 129 -20.73 -31.38 -15.75
C MET A 129 -19.38 -31.99 -15.36
N ASN A 130 -18.82 -31.59 -14.22
CA ASN A 130 -17.50 -32.04 -13.76
C ASN A 130 -17.55 -33.20 -12.76
N GLU A 131 -18.72 -33.78 -12.47
CA GLU A 131 -18.86 -34.93 -11.55
C GLU A 131 -18.02 -36.13 -12.01
N LYS A 132 -17.82 -36.30 -13.32
CA LYS A 132 -16.96 -37.35 -13.90
C LYS A 132 -15.46 -37.15 -13.61
N ILE A 133 -15.03 -35.93 -13.27
CA ILE A 133 -13.63 -35.61 -12.95
C ILE A 133 -13.35 -35.83 -11.46
N TYR A 134 -14.34 -35.59 -10.59
CA TYR A 134 -14.19 -35.77 -9.13
C TYR A 134 -14.51 -37.20 -8.65
N ARG A 135 -15.20 -38.03 -9.45
CA ARG A 135 -15.31 -39.48 -9.22
C ARG A 135 -14.06 -40.21 -9.75
N LYS A 136 -12.90 -39.88 -9.20
CA LYS A 136 -11.74 -40.79 -9.15
C LYS A 136 -11.25 -40.85 -7.72
N LYS A 137 -11.90 -41.70 -6.94
CA LYS A 137 -11.31 -42.52 -5.89
C LYS A 137 -11.90 -43.91 -6.03
#